data_AF-Q9F4L2-F1
#
_entry.id   AF-Q9F4L2-F1
#
_cell.length_a   1.000
_cell.length_b   1.000
_cell.length_c   1.000
_cell.angle_alpha   90.00
_cell.angle_beta   90.00
_cell.angle_gamma   90.00
#
_symmetry.space_group_name_H-M   'P 1'
#
loop_
_entity.id
_entity.type
_entity.pdbx_description
1 polymer ?
#
loop_
_entity_poly.entity_id
_entity_poly.type
_entity_poly.pdbx_seq_one_letter_code
_entity_poly.pdbx_strand_id
1 'polypeptide(L)'
;EFDGNLKVTNAPFDPLEITDKIQAENYVAMDGVQIEEDSLGTPNIGWINDGDWTQYYVNIPAAGSYVLTGRVATGSEKESVITVTDSTGKILGTLSVDPAKSKGWNDWYESSTKITLPAGKQKLTFTYTGEDTYLCNVDWYNLKADPTALPQAKMHNASLSVSRVPYSHASIALMVNAPANDYVVHLVGVNGKFIGSQRGHGEGLAEFGVGAPLAPGMYFAIVKSASQQKTMKLTVH
;
A
#
# COMPACT_ATOMS: atom_id res chain seq x y z
N GLU A 1 39.00 -5.69 14.37
CA GLU A 1 38.69 -4.83 15.52
C GLU A 1 37.18 -4.65 15.55
N PHE A 2 36.56 -4.70 16.72
CA PHE A 2 35.14 -4.41 16.88
C PHE A 2 34.98 -2.89 16.78
N ASP A 3 34.35 -2.42 15.71
CA ASP A 3 33.91 -1.04 15.59
C ASP A 3 32.74 -0.80 16.55
N GLY A 4 32.89 0.19 17.42
CA GLY A 4 32.05 0.43 18.60
C GLY A 4 30.61 0.88 18.32
N ASN A 5 30.00 0.49 17.20
CA ASN A 5 28.66 0.93 16.79
C ASN A 5 27.58 -0.16 16.88
N LEU A 6 27.82 -1.25 17.61
CA LEU A 6 26.79 -2.26 17.85
C LEU A 6 25.74 -1.74 18.86
N LYS A 7 24.74 -0.99 18.38
CA LYS A 7 23.50 -0.81 19.13
C LYS A 7 22.76 -2.16 19.15
N VAL A 8 22.82 -2.86 20.29
CA VAL A 8 21.94 -4.01 20.55
C VAL A 8 20.51 -3.48 20.74
N THR A 9 19.71 -3.42 19.67
CA THR A 9 18.32 -2.97 19.72
C THR A 9 17.36 -4.15 19.77
N ASN A 10 17.37 -4.90 20.88
CA ASN A 10 16.31 -5.87 21.16
C ASN A 10 15.05 -5.21 21.79
N ALA A 11 14.87 -3.91 21.57
CA ALA A 11 13.65 -3.18 21.90
C ALA A 11 12.69 -3.23 20.70
N PRO A 12 11.37 -3.39 20.91
CA PRO A 12 10.41 -3.28 19.81
C PRO A 12 10.54 -1.89 19.19
N PHE A 13 10.94 -1.83 17.92
CA PHE A 13 10.98 -0.59 17.16
C PHE A 13 9.54 -0.19 16.82
N ASP A 14 9.06 0.91 17.39
CA ASP A 14 7.80 1.49 17.00
C ASP A 14 7.95 2.13 15.61
N PRO A 15 7.10 1.77 14.62
CA PRO A 15 7.16 2.36 13.30
C PRO A 15 6.97 3.88 13.37
N LEU A 16 7.75 4.61 12.57
CA LEU A 16 7.61 6.06 12.49
C LEU A 16 6.34 6.44 11.73
N GLU A 17 5.56 7.37 12.27
CA GLU A 17 4.45 8.01 11.55
C GLU A 17 5.02 8.96 10.49
N ILE A 18 4.53 8.87 9.25
CA ILE A 18 5.06 9.65 8.11
C ILE A 18 4.83 11.17 8.19
N THR A 19 4.24 11.67 9.27
CA THR A 19 4.15 13.12 9.53
C THR A 19 5.52 13.73 9.86
N ASP A 20 6.47 12.89 10.27
CA ASP A 20 7.81 13.28 10.67
C ASP A 20 8.85 12.88 9.62
N LYS A 21 10.01 13.56 9.67
CA LYS A 21 11.18 13.16 8.90
C LYS A 21 11.68 11.80 9.38
N ILE A 22 11.95 10.90 8.44
CA ILE A 22 12.68 9.67 8.68
C ILE A 22 14.17 10.05 8.67
N GLN A 23 14.77 10.22 9.84
CA GLN A 23 16.22 10.47 9.92
C GLN A 23 16.98 9.27 9.35
N ALA A 24 17.96 9.52 8.48
CA ALA A 24 18.66 8.44 7.77
C ALA A 24 19.56 7.63 8.71
N GLU A 25 20.08 8.24 9.78
CA GLU A 25 20.83 7.58 10.83
C GLU A 25 19.96 6.75 11.80
N ASN A 26 18.63 6.86 11.70
CA ASN A 26 17.68 6.08 12.49
C ASN A 26 17.19 4.82 11.76
N TYR A 27 18.09 4.14 11.05
CA TYR A 27 17.82 2.85 10.44
C TYR A 27 17.59 1.75 11.48
N VAL A 28 16.85 0.71 11.11
CA VAL A 28 16.63 -0.50 11.92
C VAL A 28 17.59 -1.62 11.58
N ALA A 29 18.18 -1.56 10.39
CA ALA A 29 19.27 -2.41 9.93
C ALA A 29 20.01 -1.69 8.81
N MET A 30 21.30 -1.98 8.65
CA MET A 30 22.12 -1.45 7.57
C MET A 30 23.21 -2.42 7.18
N ASP A 31 23.86 -2.14 6.05
CA ASP A 31 25.13 -2.73 5.64
C ASP A 31 25.97 -1.62 4.97
N GLY A 32 27.24 -1.51 5.39
CA GLY A 32 28.25 -0.62 4.79
C GLY A 32 28.22 0.87 5.19
N VAL A 33 27.08 1.41 5.62
CA VAL A 33 26.97 2.86 5.92
C VAL A 33 27.57 3.25 7.28
N GLN A 34 28.01 4.51 7.40
CA GLN A 34 28.48 5.09 8.67
C GLN A 34 27.65 6.31 9.05
N ILE A 35 27.50 6.54 10.35
CA ILE A 35 26.92 7.78 10.87
C ILE A 35 28.05 8.80 11.04
N GLU A 36 27.86 10.00 10.49
CA GLU A 36 28.76 11.14 10.68
C GLU A 36 27.96 12.41 11.00
N GLU A 37 28.66 13.49 11.34
CA GLU A 37 28.06 14.79 11.63
C GLU A 37 28.30 15.77 10.47
N ASP A 38 27.30 16.59 10.17
CA ASP A 38 27.45 17.70 9.24
C ASP A 38 28.24 18.86 9.86
N SER A 39 28.48 19.92 9.07
CA SER A 39 29.20 21.11 9.55
C SER A 39 28.56 21.85 10.75
N LEU A 40 27.32 21.52 11.11
CA LEU A 40 26.58 22.07 12.25
C LEU A 40 26.45 21.06 13.41
N GLY A 41 27.05 19.87 13.31
CA GLY A 41 26.96 18.81 14.32
C GLY A 41 25.66 17.99 14.22
N THR A 42 24.93 18.08 13.12
CA THR A 42 23.70 17.30 12.90
C THR A 42 24.07 15.95 12.28
N PRO A 43 23.63 14.82 12.86
CA PRO A 43 23.97 13.51 12.33
C PRO A 43 23.34 13.28 10.95
N ASN A 44 24.03 12.49 10.13
CA ASN A 44 23.59 11.97 8.84
C ASN A 44 24.26 10.62 8.57
N ILE A 45 23.91 9.94 7.49
CA ILE A 45 24.67 8.78 7.00
C ILE A 45 25.58 9.19 5.84
N GLY A 46 26.79 8.62 5.84
CA GLY A 46 27.82 8.85 4.84
C GLY A 46 28.71 7.62 4.66
N TRP A 47 29.84 7.80 3.97
CA TRP A 47 30.77 6.72 3.61
C TRP A 47 30.12 5.61 2.77
N ILE A 48 29.04 5.95 2.07
CA ILE A 48 28.21 5.01 1.32
C ILE A 48 28.93 4.56 0.05
N ASN A 49 29.08 3.25 -0.12
CA ASN A 49 29.63 2.59 -1.30
C ASN A 49 28.52 1.92 -2.15
N ASP A 50 28.89 1.43 -3.33
CA ASP A 50 28.00 0.63 -4.17
C ASP A 50 27.57 -0.67 -3.48
N GLY A 51 26.27 -0.91 -3.43
CA GLY A 51 25.67 -2.10 -2.81
C GLY A 51 25.26 -1.92 -1.34
N ASP A 52 25.68 -0.84 -0.69
CA ASP A 52 25.28 -0.53 0.69
C ASP A 52 23.76 -0.34 0.78
N TRP A 53 23.21 -0.50 1.99
CA TRP A 53 21.78 -0.29 2.20
C TRP A 53 21.41 0.08 3.64
N THR A 54 20.24 0.72 3.77
CA THR A 54 19.58 0.97 5.06
C THR A 54 18.12 0.52 5.02
N GLN A 55 17.58 0.11 6.18
CA GLN A 55 16.19 -0.31 6.34
C GLN A 55 15.45 0.54 7.37
N TYR A 56 14.17 0.78 7.13
CA TYR A 56 13.29 1.53 8.03
C TYR A 56 11.90 0.89 8.13
N TYR A 57 11.27 1.03 9.30
CA TYR A 57 9.84 0.77 9.48
C TYR A 57 9.06 2.08 9.49
N VAL A 58 8.06 2.18 8.62
CA VAL A 58 7.16 3.33 8.54
C VAL A 58 5.71 2.88 8.68
N ASN A 59 4.87 3.69 9.34
CA ASN A 59 3.44 3.46 9.38
C ASN A 59 2.74 4.37 8.36
N ILE A 60 2.07 3.75 7.38
CA ILE A 60 1.38 4.48 6.32
C ILE A 60 -0.10 4.63 6.68
N PRO A 61 -0.62 5.85 6.89
CA PRO A 61 -1.98 6.05 7.40
C PRO A 61 -3.06 5.61 6.40
N ALA A 62 -2.79 5.75 5.09
CA ALA A 62 -3.69 5.33 4.03
C ALA A 62 -2.92 4.81 2.82
N ALA A 63 -3.44 3.76 2.17
CA ALA A 63 -2.85 3.28 0.93
C ALA A 63 -2.96 4.37 -0.15
N GLY A 64 -1.90 4.56 -0.93
CA GLY A 64 -1.91 5.59 -1.97
C GLY A 64 -0.54 5.96 -2.51
N SER A 65 -0.52 7.03 -3.30
CA SER A 65 0.69 7.63 -3.85
C SER A 65 1.30 8.61 -2.86
N TYR A 66 2.61 8.51 -2.67
CA TYR A 66 3.40 9.37 -1.80
C TYR A 66 4.57 9.94 -2.60
N VAL A 67 4.88 11.21 -2.37
CA VAL A 67 6.15 11.80 -2.77
C VAL A 67 7.16 11.42 -1.71
N LEU A 68 8.11 10.58 -2.10
CA LEU A 68 9.32 10.30 -1.32
C LEU A 68 10.35 11.38 -1.66
N THR A 69 10.83 12.07 -0.65
CA THR A 69 11.91 13.06 -0.75
C THR A 69 13.08 12.60 0.11
N GLY A 70 14.30 12.69 -0.40
CA GLY A 70 15.53 12.52 0.37
C GLY A 70 16.36 13.81 0.33
N ARG A 71 16.86 14.26 1.49
CA ARG A 71 17.87 15.32 1.56
C ARG A 71 19.24 14.69 1.47
N VAL A 72 19.93 14.98 0.37
CA VAL A 72 21.17 14.33 -0.04
C VAL A 72 22.26 15.37 -0.32
N ALA A 73 23.51 14.98 -0.16
CA ALA A 73 24.67 15.73 -0.60
C ALA A 73 25.65 14.77 -1.27
N THR A 74 26.48 15.25 -2.19
CA THR A 74 27.49 14.40 -2.82
C THR A 74 28.71 15.22 -3.24
N GLY A 75 29.90 14.65 -3.02
CA GLY A 75 31.14 15.12 -3.63
C GLY A 75 31.66 14.17 -4.72
N SER A 76 30.83 13.21 -5.15
CA SER A 76 31.10 12.29 -6.25
C SER A 76 31.21 13.03 -7.58
N GLU A 77 31.96 12.48 -8.54
CA GLU A 77 32.00 12.98 -9.92
C GLU A 77 30.87 12.37 -10.76
N LYS A 78 30.38 11.20 -10.37
CA LYS A 78 29.33 10.45 -11.07
C LYS A 78 28.00 10.44 -10.32
N GLU A 79 26.92 10.32 -11.09
CA GLU A 79 25.58 10.11 -10.55
C GLU A 79 25.49 8.77 -9.79
N SER A 80 24.76 8.78 -8.68
CA SER A 80 24.37 7.57 -7.95
C SER A 80 22.86 7.51 -7.78
N VAL A 81 22.35 6.32 -7.44
CA VAL A 81 20.92 6.05 -7.33
C VAL A 81 20.62 5.41 -5.98
N ILE A 82 19.56 5.88 -5.34
CA ILE A 82 18.97 5.26 -4.16
C ILE A 82 17.70 4.54 -4.60
N THR A 83 17.73 3.21 -4.62
CA THR A 83 16.57 2.37 -4.99
C THR A 83 15.80 1.98 -3.74
N VAL A 84 14.49 2.21 -3.74
CA VAL A 84 13.62 1.87 -2.61
C VAL A 84 12.78 0.63 -2.94
N THR A 85 12.86 -0.37 -2.06
CA THR A 85 12.10 -1.62 -2.19
C THR A 85 11.23 -1.90 -0.97
N ASP A 86 10.15 -2.64 -1.18
CA ASP A 86 9.33 -3.18 -0.08
C ASP A 86 9.92 -4.48 0.49
N SER A 87 9.26 -5.04 1.52
CA SER A 87 9.66 -6.29 2.17
C SER A 87 9.73 -7.53 1.27
N THR A 88 9.13 -7.48 0.06
CA THR A 88 9.16 -8.55 -0.93
C THR A 88 10.28 -8.37 -1.97
N GLY A 89 11.04 -7.27 -1.88
CA GLY A 89 12.05 -6.89 -2.86
C GLY A 89 11.50 -6.17 -4.08
N LYS A 90 10.20 -5.82 -4.10
CA LYS A 90 9.62 -5.05 -5.20
C LYS A 90 10.13 -3.62 -5.17
N ILE A 91 10.66 -3.14 -6.29
CA ILE A 91 11.06 -1.73 -6.47
C ILE A 91 9.81 -0.84 -6.46
N LEU A 92 9.83 0.16 -5.59
CA LEU A 92 8.78 1.16 -5.41
C LEU A 92 9.10 2.47 -6.14
N GLY A 93 10.38 2.81 -6.23
CA GLY A 93 10.88 4.00 -6.91
C GLY A 93 12.37 4.20 -6.66
N THR A 94 12.92 5.24 -7.27
CA THR A 94 14.34 5.60 -7.17
C THR A 94 14.49 7.10 -6.94
N LEU A 95 15.49 7.48 -6.15
CA LEU A 95 16.01 8.86 -6.05
C LEU A 95 17.33 8.92 -6.81
N SER A 96 17.46 9.88 -7.72
CA SER A 96 18.73 10.17 -8.39
C SER A 96 19.53 11.17 -7.55
N VAL A 97 20.81 10.90 -7.35
CA VAL A 97 21.76 11.79 -6.69
C VAL A 97 22.72 12.33 -7.74
N ASP A 98 22.34 13.49 -8.28
CA ASP A 98 23.03 14.25 -9.32
C ASP A 98 24.13 15.13 -8.72
N PRO A 99 25.43 14.90 -9.07
CA PRO A 99 26.54 15.71 -8.59
C PRO A 99 26.49 17.16 -9.10
N ALA A 100 25.76 17.47 -10.17
CA ALA A 100 25.61 18.85 -10.64
C ALA A 100 24.78 19.73 -9.69
N LYS A 101 24.06 19.14 -8.73
CA LYS A 101 23.21 19.83 -7.76
C LYS A 101 23.86 20.05 -6.40
N SER A 102 25.07 19.55 -6.20
CA SER A 102 25.81 19.65 -4.94
C SER A 102 27.24 20.10 -5.20
N LYS A 103 27.77 20.94 -4.32
CA LYS A 103 29.17 21.39 -4.35
C LYS A 103 30.07 20.62 -3.39
N GLY A 104 29.59 19.50 -2.83
CA GLY A 104 30.37 18.62 -1.96
C GLY A 104 29.53 17.92 -0.88
N TRP A 105 30.20 17.13 -0.05
CA TRP A 105 29.60 16.24 0.98
C TRP A 105 28.70 16.91 2.03
N ASN A 106 28.72 18.24 2.11
CA ASN A 106 27.90 19.04 3.03
C ASN A 106 27.05 20.11 2.31
N ASP A 107 26.95 20.06 0.98
CA ASP A 107 26.09 20.95 0.18
C ASP A 107 24.80 20.23 -0.22
N TRP A 108 23.79 20.39 0.63
CA TRP A 108 22.59 19.56 0.62
C TRP A 108 21.51 20.07 -0.35
N TYR A 109 20.87 19.14 -1.05
CA TYR A 109 19.67 19.40 -1.84
C TYR A 109 18.65 18.28 -1.68
N GLU A 110 17.44 18.48 -2.21
CA GLU A 110 16.37 17.50 -2.17
C GLU A 110 16.22 16.77 -3.51
N SER A 111 16.23 15.44 -3.47
CA SER A 111 15.82 14.57 -4.58
C SER A 111 14.46 13.96 -4.25
N SER A 112 13.58 13.78 -5.23
CA SER A 112 12.22 13.29 -4.98
C SER A 112 11.71 12.38 -6.08
N THR A 113 10.83 11.44 -5.70
CA THR A 113 10.14 10.52 -6.60
C THR A 113 8.76 10.17 -6.08
N LYS A 114 7.88 9.68 -6.95
CA LYS A 114 6.55 9.18 -6.55
C LYS A 114 6.63 7.68 -6.32
N ILE A 115 6.14 7.22 -5.17
CA ILE A 115 6.02 5.80 -4.84
C ILE A 115 4.59 5.48 -4.42
N THR A 116 4.18 4.22 -4.57
CA THR A 116 2.87 3.74 -4.08
C THR A 116 3.07 2.80 -2.92
N LEU A 117 2.39 3.07 -1.81
CA LEU A 117 2.49 2.29 -0.58
C LEU A 117 1.11 1.80 -0.13
N PRO A 118 0.99 0.56 0.39
CA PRO A 118 -0.20 0.13 1.09
C PRO A 118 -0.27 0.77 2.50
N ALA A 119 -1.47 0.82 3.08
CA ALA A 119 -1.67 1.29 4.44
C ALA A 119 -1.03 0.34 5.48
N GLY A 120 -0.75 0.86 6.66
CA GLY A 120 -0.17 0.15 7.78
C GLY A 120 1.35 0.09 7.74
N LYS A 121 1.91 -0.78 8.57
CA LYS A 121 3.36 -0.94 8.75
C LYS A 121 4.02 -1.44 7.47
N GLN A 122 4.99 -0.69 6.96
CA GLN A 122 5.84 -1.05 5.84
C GLN A 122 7.28 -1.17 6.29
N LYS A 123 8.00 -2.14 5.73
CA LYS A 123 9.47 -2.20 5.79
C LYS A 123 10.02 -1.77 4.45
N LEU A 124 10.78 -0.68 4.45
CA LEU A 124 11.41 -0.12 3.26
C LEU A 124 12.92 -0.34 3.33
N THR A 125 13.52 -0.80 2.24
CA THR A 125 14.98 -0.89 2.08
C THR A 125 15.43 0.12 1.03
N PHE A 126 16.41 0.93 1.38
CA PHE A 126 17.06 1.91 0.52
C PHE A 126 18.44 1.38 0.17
N THR A 127 18.63 1.00 -1.08
CA THR A 127 19.90 0.46 -1.60
C THR A 127 20.60 1.52 -2.43
N TYR A 128 21.88 1.75 -2.16
CA TYR A 128 22.70 2.75 -2.82
C TYR A 128 23.53 2.08 -3.91
N THR A 129 23.49 2.63 -5.12
CA THR A 129 24.25 2.10 -6.26
C THR A 129 24.92 3.21 -7.04
N GLY A 130 26.14 2.99 -7.50
CA GLY A 130 26.90 3.95 -8.29
C GLY A 130 28.30 3.46 -8.63
N GLU A 131 29.02 4.25 -9.43
CA GLU A 131 30.32 3.83 -9.97
C GLU A 131 31.53 4.40 -9.21
N ASP A 132 31.35 5.51 -8.50
CA ASP A 132 32.41 6.15 -7.72
C ASP A 132 32.59 5.43 -6.38
N THR A 133 33.76 5.63 -5.75
CA THR A 133 34.05 4.98 -4.46
C THR A 133 33.03 5.37 -3.41
N TYR A 134 32.83 6.66 -3.14
CA TYR A 134 31.79 7.15 -2.23
C TYR A 134 30.68 7.81 -3.03
N LEU A 135 29.43 7.50 -2.69
CA LEU A 135 28.29 7.85 -3.53
C LEU A 135 27.63 9.15 -3.08
N CYS A 136 27.20 9.21 -1.83
CA CYS A 136 26.45 10.34 -1.28
C CYS A 136 26.41 10.30 0.24
N ASN A 137 26.00 11.43 0.81
CA ASN A 137 25.50 11.53 2.18
C ASN A 137 23.99 11.71 2.16
N VAL A 138 23.30 11.22 3.18
CA VAL A 138 21.85 11.36 3.35
C VAL A 138 21.53 11.79 4.77
N ASP A 139 20.77 12.88 4.91
CA ASP A 139 20.35 13.43 6.20
C ASP A 139 19.00 12.82 6.62
N TRP A 140 17.97 12.98 5.79
CA TRP A 140 16.66 12.41 6.07
C TRP A 140 15.90 12.04 4.81
N TYR A 141 14.91 11.18 4.99
CA TYR A 141 13.82 10.92 4.05
C TYR A 141 12.49 11.48 4.58
N ASN A 142 11.56 11.74 3.68
CA ASN A 142 10.21 12.20 4.00
C ASN A 142 9.20 11.59 3.02
N LEU A 143 8.04 11.20 3.53
CA LEU A 143 6.92 10.67 2.75
C LEU A 143 5.72 11.59 2.92
N LYS A 144 5.43 12.38 1.89
CA LYS A 144 4.22 13.22 1.87
C LYS A 144 3.18 12.61 0.94
N ALA A 145 1.94 12.50 1.42
CA ALA A 145 0.83 12.11 0.56
C ALA A 145 0.81 13.06 -0.65
N ASP A 146 0.75 12.50 -1.86
CA ASP A 146 0.73 13.30 -3.08
C ASP A 146 -0.66 13.99 -3.20
N PRO A 147 -0.76 15.31 -3.05
CA PRO A 147 -2.05 16.00 -3.08
C PRO A 147 -2.65 16.03 -4.49
N THR A 148 -1.86 15.74 -5.51
CA THR A 148 -2.29 15.63 -6.92
C THR A 148 -2.65 14.21 -7.32
N ALA A 149 -2.37 13.23 -6.45
CA ALA A 149 -2.92 11.90 -6.64
C ALA A 149 -4.43 12.03 -6.54
N LEU A 150 -5.14 11.74 -7.64
CA LEU A 150 -6.53 11.36 -7.53
C LEU A 150 -6.58 10.31 -6.42
N PRO A 151 -7.44 10.47 -5.39
CA PRO A 151 -7.55 9.45 -4.38
C PRO A 151 -7.74 8.13 -5.12
N GLN A 152 -6.75 7.24 -5.03
CA GLN A 152 -7.01 5.85 -5.33
C GLN A 152 -8.02 5.49 -4.26
N ALA A 153 -9.30 5.55 -4.63
CA ALA A 153 -10.38 5.08 -3.80
C ALA A 153 -9.88 3.77 -3.24
N LYS A 154 -9.91 3.63 -1.91
CA LYS A 154 -9.62 2.35 -1.26
C LYS A 154 -10.27 1.29 -2.12
N MET A 155 -9.46 0.52 -2.84
CA MET A 155 -9.89 -0.80 -3.29
C MET A 155 -9.89 -1.60 -1.99
N HIS A 156 -10.88 -1.33 -1.13
CA HIS A 156 -11.43 -2.42 -0.38
C HIS A 156 -11.75 -3.44 -1.47
N ASN A 157 -11.11 -4.60 -1.42
CA ASN A 157 -11.66 -5.78 -2.03
C ASN A 157 -12.99 -6.10 -1.29
N ALA A 158 -13.95 -5.17 -1.30
CA ALA A 158 -15.35 -5.39 -1.05
C ALA A 158 -15.89 -6.01 -2.34
N SER A 159 -15.40 -7.20 -2.68
CA SER A 159 -15.96 -7.96 -3.78
C SER A 159 -17.33 -8.40 -3.32
N LEU A 160 -18.37 -7.91 -4.00
CA LEU A 160 -19.73 -8.43 -3.86
C LEU A 160 -19.66 -9.95 -3.94
N SER A 161 -20.07 -10.61 -2.86
CA SER A 161 -20.22 -12.06 -2.82
C SER A 161 -21.67 -12.40 -2.56
N VAL A 162 -22.12 -13.46 -3.24
CA VAL A 162 -23.48 -13.95 -3.14
C VAL A 162 -23.39 -15.46 -3.07
N SER A 163 -23.99 -16.04 -2.04
CA SER A 163 -24.07 -17.48 -1.87
C SER A 163 -25.52 -17.89 -1.64
N ARG A 164 -25.87 -19.07 -2.12
CA ARG A 164 -27.19 -19.64 -1.87
C ARG A 164 -27.22 -20.18 -0.43
N VAL A 165 -28.28 -19.83 0.30
CA VAL A 165 -28.57 -20.44 1.59
C VAL A 165 -29.56 -21.59 1.36
N PRO A 166 -29.28 -22.81 1.83
CA PRO A 166 -30.25 -23.90 1.79
C PRO A 166 -31.54 -23.50 2.52
N TYR A 167 -32.69 -23.62 1.85
CA TYR A 167 -34.02 -23.33 2.40
C TYR A 167 -35.06 -24.32 1.83
N SER A 168 -36.34 -24.07 2.03
CA SER A 168 -37.43 -24.90 1.49
C SER A 168 -37.40 -25.00 -0.04
N HIS A 169 -37.85 -26.14 -0.59
CA HIS A 169 -37.81 -26.43 -2.03
C HIS A 169 -38.52 -25.40 -2.91
N ALA A 170 -39.52 -24.68 -2.37
CA ALA A 170 -40.34 -23.70 -3.07
C ALA A 170 -39.92 -22.23 -2.86
N SER A 171 -38.68 -21.99 -2.40
CA SER A 171 -38.18 -20.65 -2.09
C SER A 171 -36.70 -20.49 -2.45
N ILE A 172 -36.25 -19.24 -2.48
CA ILE A 172 -34.85 -18.87 -2.75
C ILE A 172 -34.39 -17.95 -1.62
N ALA A 173 -33.30 -18.33 -0.97
CA ALA A 173 -32.59 -17.50 0.00
C ALA A 173 -31.13 -17.29 -0.46
N LEU A 174 -30.67 -16.04 -0.45
CA LEU A 174 -29.33 -15.65 -0.86
C LEU A 174 -28.68 -14.83 0.25
N MET A 175 -27.51 -15.26 0.72
CA MET A 175 -26.66 -14.42 1.55
C MET A 175 -25.89 -13.48 0.63
N VAL A 176 -26.06 -12.18 0.84
CA VAL A 176 -25.35 -11.13 0.11
C VAL A 176 -24.38 -10.48 1.07
N ASN A 177 -23.12 -10.40 0.67
CA ASN A 177 -22.12 -9.59 1.37
C ASN A 177 -21.61 -8.52 0.40
N ALA A 178 -22.01 -7.28 0.69
CA ALA A 178 -21.70 -6.06 -0.02
C ALA A 178 -21.11 -5.02 0.96
N PRO A 179 -19.84 -5.16 1.40
CA PRO A 179 -19.28 -4.36 2.49
C PRO A 179 -19.44 -2.86 2.24
N ALA A 180 -20.02 -2.16 3.21
CA ALA A 180 -20.26 -0.71 3.18
C ALA A 180 -21.10 -0.19 1.99
N ASN A 181 -21.83 -1.07 1.28
CA ASN A 181 -22.63 -0.69 0.12
C ASN A 181 -24.08 -1.17 0.27
N ASP A 182 -24.99 -0.41 -0.34
CA ASP A 182 -26.33 -0.89 -0.60
C ASP A 182 -26.31 -1.90 -1.75
N TYR A 183 -27.17 -2.91 -1.66
CA TYR A 183 -27.38 -3.87 -2.72
C TYR A 183 -28.86 -4.01 -3.07
N VAL A 184 -29.11 -4.44 -4.30
CA VAL A 184 -30.44 -4.88 -4.77
C VAL A 184 -30.33 -6.25 -5.41
N VAL A 185 -31.24 -7.14 -5.05
CA VAL A 185 -31.43 -8.46 -5.67
C VAL A 185 -32.70 -8.40 -6.50
N HIS A 186 -32.60 -8.63 -7.80
CA HIS A 186 -33.75 -8.86 -8.69
C HIS A 186 -33.87 -10.35 -8.97
N LEU A 187 -35.06 -10.91 -8.74
CA LEU A 187 -35.37 -12.28 -9.15
C LEU A 187 -36.20 -12.25 -10.43
N VAL A 188 -35.73 -12.97 -11.45
CA VAL A 188 -36.41 -13.12 -12.74
C VAL A 188 -36.56 -14.59 -13.09
N GLY A 189 -37.69 -14.97 -13.69
CA GLY A 189 -37.88 -16.30 -14.27
C GLY A 189 -37.06 -16.46 -15.55
N VAL A 190 -36.83 -17.71 -15.98
CA VAL A 190 -36.09 -18.03 -17.21
C VAL A 190 -36.65 -17.38 -18.48
N ASN A 191 -37.95 -17.07 -18.50
CA ASN A 191 -38.62 -16.37 -19.60
C ASN A 191 -38.49 -14.84 -19.52
N GLY A 192 -37.66 -14.31 -18.61
CA GLY A 192 -37.49 -12.88 -18.38
C GLY A 192 -38.59 -12.24 -17.52
N LYS A 193 -39.58 -13.01 -17.02
CA LYS A 193 -40.62 -12.48 -16.13
C LYS A 193 -40.00 -12.00 -14.82
N PHE A 194 -40.21 -10.73 -14.48
CA PHE A 194 -39.84 -10.20 -13.19
C PHE A 194 -40.69 -10.83 -12.07
N ILE A 195 -40.03 -11.35 -11.03
CA ILE A 195 -40.68 -11.98 -9.88
C ILE A 195 -40.75 -11.01 -8.70
N GLY A 196 -39.65 -10.30 -8.41
CA GLY A 196 -39.59 -9.35 -7.32
C GLY A 196 -38.18 -8.82 -7.09
N SER A 197 -38.05 -7.87 -6.16
CA SER A 197 -36.77 -7.34 -5.73
C SER A 197 -36.69 -7.12 -4.23
N GLN A 198 -35.49 -7.28 -3.68
CA GLN A 198 -35.17 -6.92 -2.30
C GLN A 198 -33.92 -6.05 -2.26
N ARG A 199 -33.89 -5.10 -1.32
CA ARG A 199 -32.75 -4.23 -1.07
C ARG A 199 -32.18 -4.51 0.32
N GLY A 200 -30.88 -4.29 0.48
CA GLY A 200 -30.23 -4.36 1.77
C GLY A 200 -28.95 -3.53 1.78
N HIS A 201 -28.24 -3.56 2.90
CA HIS A 201 -26.99 -2.82 3.11
C HIS A 201 -25.97 -3.75 3.78
N GLY A 202 -24.71 -3.70 3.35
CA GLY A 202 -23.66 -4.50 3.97
C GLY A 202 -23.87 -6.00 3.76
N GLU A 203 -23.94 -6.74 4.85
CA GLU A 203 -24.27 -8.18 4.84
C GLU A 203 -25.75 -8.39 5.17
N GLY A 204 -26.44 -9.19 4.37
CA GLY A 204 -27.86 -9.48 4.61
C GLY A 204 -28.41 -10.62 3.77
N LEU A 205 -29.53 -11.15 4.26
CA LEU A 205 -30.28 -12.22 3.61
C LEU A 205 -31.32 -11.62 2.66
N ALA A 206 -31.38 -12.14 1.44
CA ALA A 206 -32.45 -11.86 0.49
C ALA A 206 -33.29 -13.12 0.23
N GLU A 207 -34.59 -13.05 0.48
CA GLU A 207 -35.52 -14.18 0.45
C GLU A 207 -36.68 -13.96 -0.52
N PHE A 208 -36.99 -14.97 -1.32
CA PHE A 208 -38.12 -14.97 -2.25
C PHE A 208 -38.92 -16.26 -2.09
N GLY A 209 -40.24 -16.16 -2.18
CA GLY A 209 -41.13 -17.30 -1.99
C GLY A 209 -41.57 -17.54 -0.54
N VAL A 210 -41.16 -16.68 0.40
CA VAL A 210 -41.63 -16.73 1.79
C VAL A 210 -43.08 -16.21 1.84
N GLY A 211 -44.02 -17.05 2.28
CA GLY A 211 -45.45 -16.73 2.35
C GLY A 211 -46.22 -16.83 1.01
N ALA A 212 -45.53 -16.84 -0.13
CA ALA A 212 -46.10 -17.08 -1.45
C ALA A 212 -45.12 -17.92 -2.29
N PRO A 213 -45.20 -19.26 -2.23
CA PRO A 213 -44.23 -20.17 -2.83
C PRO A 213 -43.98 -19.89 -4.32
N LEU A 214 -42.72 -20.05 -4.74
CA LEU A 214 -42.33 -19.96 -6.14
C LEU A 214 -42.76 -21.22 -6.89
N ALA A 215 -43.17 -21.08 -8.15
CA ALA A 215 -43.45 -22.22 -9.00
C ALA A 215 -42.14 -23.01 -9.28
N PRO A 216 -42.20 -24.35 -9.44
CA PRO A 216 -41.05 -25.13 -9.85
C PRO A 216 -40.49 -24.62 -11.18
N GLY A 217 -39.16 -24.50 -11.27
CA GLY A 217 -38.52 -23.99 -12.47
C GLY A 217 -37.18 -23.31 -12.22
N MET A 218 -36.66 -22.72 -13.30
CA MET A 218 -35.38 -21.99 -13.29
C MET A 218 -35.60 -20.49 -13.14
N TYR A 219 -34.76 -19.89 -12.31
CA TYR A 219 -34.72 -18.47 -12.00
C TYR A 219 -33.30 -17.92 -12.13
N PHE A 220 -33.20 -16.63 -12.41
CA PHE A 220 -31.95 -15.88 -12.29
C PHE A 220 -32.09 -14.83 -11.20
N ALA A 221 -31.12 -14.80 -10.29
CA ALA A 221 -30.95 -13.71 -9.34
C ALA A 221 -29.85 -12.78 -9.83
N ILE A 222 -30.20 -11.51 -10.06
CA ILE A 222 -29.26 -10.45 -10.48
C ILE A 222 -29.05 -9.55 -9.26
N VAL A 223 -27.86 -9.64 -8.67
CA VAL A 223 -27.46 -8.84 -7.51
C VAL A 223 -26.56 -7.71 -7.97
N LYS A 224 -26.93 -6.47 -7.66
CA LYS A 224 -26.16 -5.26 -7.99
C LYS A 224 -25.79 -4.54 -6.70
N SER A 225 -24.54 -4.07 -6.62
CA SER A 225 -24.02 -3.25 -5.52
C SER A 225 -22.96 -2.31 -6.09
N ALA A 226 -23.15 -1.00 -5.95
CA ALA A 226 -22.30 0.01 -6.59
C ALA A 226 -22.05 -0.30 -8.09
N SER A 227 -20.79 -0.46 -8.52
CA SER A 227 -20.40 -0.81 -9.89
C SER A 227 -20.34 -2.32 -10.16
N GLN A 228 -20.66 -3.16 -9.18
CA GLN A 228 -20.54 -4.61 -9.27
C GLN A 228 -21.89 -5.28 -9.51
N GLN A 229 -21.87 -6.37 -10.29
CA GLN A 229 -23.04 -7.23 -10.51
C GLN A 229 -22.64 -8.69 -10.42
N LYS A 230 -23.46 -9.52 -9.76
CA LYS A 230 -23.40 -10.98 -9.83
C LYS A 230 -24.74 -11.54 -10.28
N THR A 231 -24.69 -12.50 -11.20
CA THR A 231 -25.87 -13.22 -11.67
C THR A 231 -25.75 -14.69 -11.28
N MET A 232 -26.78 -15.22 -10.63
CA MET A 232 -26.86 -16.63 -10.23
C MET A 232 -28.01 -17.32 -10.94
N LYS A 233 -27.76 -18.53 -11.44
CA LYS A 233 -28.81 -19.44 -11.91
C LYS A 233 -29.27 -20.31 -10.74
N LEU A 234 -30.58 -20.38 -10.52
CA LEU A 234 -31.20 -21.05 -9.37
C LEU A 234 -32.33 -21.96 -9.87
N THR A 235 -32.50 -23.10 -9.20
CA THR A 235 -33.58 -24.04 -9.48
C THR A 235 -34.43 -24.22 -8.23
N VAL A 236 -35.74 -24.07 -8.42
CA VAL A 236 -36.81 -24.36 -7.46
C VAL A 236 -37.42 -25.69 -7.89
N HIS A 237 -37.56 -26.62 -6.96
CA HIS A 237 -38.03 -28.00 -7.22
C HIS A 237 -39.45 -28.20 -6.71
#